data_AF-A0A6M1ZPD9-F1
#
_entry.id   AF-A0A6M1ZPD9-F1
#
_cell.length_a   1.000
_cell.length_b   1.000
_cell.length_c   1.000
_cell.angle_alpha   90.00
_cell.angle_beta   90.00
_cell.angle_gamma   90.00
#
_symmetry.space_group_name_H-M   'P 1'
#
loop_
_entity.id
_entity.type
_entity.pdbx_description
1 polymer ?
#
loop_
_entity_poly.entity_id
_entity_poly.type
_entity_poly.pdbx_seq_one_letter_code
_entity_poly.pdbx_strand_id
1 'polypeptide(L)'
;MCRFYSHGLLFHPALNPYDYYWRFDDDSYLTHPLDFDPFETLDKQGCVYGYRSLMREDPKRTEGQGLKEIMTLTRKFARKNRLSLKHLRRFTDWLGRSNGKQYYTNFEINKLSFWRNNTLFKEYISLLEHADGFYKYRWGDALTRTLACSVFLKPEQIHHFTTISYRHNYHAAVTDSVDINYFIPDEIDRSASLVQELGALHIPGDA
;
A
#
# COMPACT_ATOMS: atom_id res chain seq x y z
N MET A 1 -9.10 5.68 12.57
CA MET A 1 -8.04 5.76 11.54
C MET A 1 -8.14 4.60 10.54
N CYS A 2 -7.82 3.33 10.90
CA CYS A 2 -7.78 2.21 9.93
C CYS A 2 -9.03 2.13 9.02
N ARG A 3 -10.23 2.11 9.62
CA ARG A 3 -11.50 2.13 8.88
C ARG A 3 -11.60 3.24 7.81
N PHE A 4 -11.14 4.45 8.14
CA PHE A 4 -11.19 5.60 7.22
C PHE A 4 -10.24 5.40 6.03
N TYR A 5 -9.02 4.91 6.24
CA TYR A 5 -8.08 4.65 5.14
C TYR A 5 -8.38 3.36 4.36
N SER A 6 -9.05 2.39 4.98
CA SER A 6 -9.52 1.18 4.29
C SER A 6 -10.50 1.49 3.16
N HIS A 7 -11.39 2.48 3.34
CA HIS A 7 -12.37 2.85 2.31
C HIS A 7 -12.90 4.28 2.40
N GLY A 8 -13.05 4.85 3.60
CA GLY A 8 -13.66 6.18 3.78
C GLY A 8 -13.03 7.29 2.94
N LEU A 9 -11.70 7.33 2.86
CA LEU A 9 -10.98 8.31 2.04
C LEU A 9 -11.36 8.22 0.55
N LEU A 10 -11.55 7.01 0.01
CA LEU A 10 -11.93 6.81 -1.40
C LEU A 10 -13.23 7.53 -1.78
N PHE A 11 -14.13 7.74 -0.81
CA PHE A 11 -15.44 8.35 -1.01
C PHE A 11 -15.55 9.75 -0.40
N HIS A 12 -14.44 10.33 0.09
CA HIS A 12 -14.47 11.63 0.73
C HIS A 12 -14.81 12.73 -0.30
N PRO A 13 -15.78 13.63 -0.04
CA PRO A 13 -16.22 14.65 -1.01
C PRO A 13 -15.12 15.60 -1.48
N ALA A 14 -14.12 15.88 -0.63
CA ALA A 14 -12.96 16.69 -1.02
C ALA A 14 -12.15 16.07 -2.17
N LEU A 15 -12.30 14.76 -2.39
CA LEU A 15 -11.66 14.05 -3.49
C LEU A 15 -12.54 13.95 -4.74
N ASN A 16 -13.70 14.62 -4.80
CA ASN A 16 -14.57 14.62 -5.99
C ASN A 16 -13.93 15.21 -7.25
N PRO A 17 -13.10 16.28 -7.19
CA PRO A 17 -12.52 16.88 -8.40
C PRO A 17 -11.25 16.16 -8.89
N TYR A 18 -10.82 15.08 -8.24
CA TYR A 18 -9.58 14.37 -8.58
C TYR A 18 -9.83 12.95 -9.08
N ASP A 19 -8.99 12.50 -10.01
CA ASP A 19 -8.98 11.12 -10.52
C ASP A 19 -8.16 10.17 -9.65
N TYR A 20 -7.10 10.70 -9.03
CA TYR A 20 -6.18 9.96 -8.19
C TYR A 20 -5.99 10.66 -6.84
N TYR A 21 -5.58 9.90 -5.82
CA TYR A 21 -4.90 10.45 -4.66
C TYR A 21 -3.59 9.70 -4.44
N TRP A 22 -2.61 10.41 -3.87
CA TRP A 22 -1.40 9.83 -3.32
C TRP A 22 -1.37 10.11 -1.82
N ARG A 23 -1.34 9.06 -1.02
CA ARG A 23 -1.23 9.18 0.44
C ARG A 23 0.23 9.29 0.87
N PHE A 24 0.45 10.20 1.81
CA PHE A 24 1.61 10.34 2.66
C PHE A 24 1.13 10.46 4.11
N ASP A 25 1.84 9.85 5.04
CA ASP A 25 1.67 10.11 6.48
C ASP A 25 2.56 11.31 6.89
N ASP A 26 2.38 11.86 8.09
CA ASP A 26 3.06 13.09 8.56
C ASP A 26 4.57 12.91 8.76
N ASP A 27 5.04 11.68 8.90
CA ASP A 27 6.46 11.30 8.99
C ASP A 27 6.98 10.64 7.69
N SER A 28 6.37 10.98 6.55
CA SER A 28 6.74 10.48 5.23
C SER A 28 7.62 11.45 4.45
N TYR A 29 8.65 10.93 3.79
CA TYR A 29 9.64 11.71 3.05
C TYR A 29 9.94 11.08 1.70
N LEU A 30 9.88 11.88 0.63
CA LEU A 30 10.58 11.58 -0.61
C LEU A 30 12.05 11.99 -0.40
N THR A 31 12.96 11.02 -0.43
CA THR A 31 14.37 11.30 -0.11
C THR A 31 15.20 11.73 -1.31
N HIS A 32 14.64 11.62 -2.51
CA HIS A 32 15.24 12.06 -3.76
C HIS A 32 14.19 12.77 -4.63
N PRO A 33 14.61 13.70 -5.52
CA PRO A 33 13.71 14.33 -6.49
C PRO A 33 13.02 13.30 -7.37
N LEU A 34 11.78 13.61 -7.78
CA LEU A 34 11.06 12.85 -8.81
C LEU A 34 11.34 13.49 -10.17
N ASP A 35 11.80 12.69 -11.13
CA ASP A 35 12.04 13.08 -12.52
C ASP A 35 10.89 12.66 -13.47
N PHE A 36 9.79 12.14 -12.92
CA PHE A 36 8.59 11.73 -13.65
C PHE A 36 7.30 12.00 -12.86
N ASP A 37 6.16 12.00 -13.55
CA ASP A 37 4.83 12.08 -12.94
C ASP A 37 4.30 10.65 -12.63
N PRO A 38 4.12 10.28 -11.35
CA PRO A 38 3.63 8.95 -10.98
C PRO A 38 2.15 8.75 -11.32
N PHE A 39 1.33 9.81 -11.38
CA PHE A 39 -0.07 9.69 -11.82
C PHE A 39 -0.14 9.42 -13.31
N GLU A 40 0.64 10.14 -14.12
CA GLU A 40 0.76 9.90 -15.56
C GLU A 40 1.25 8.48 -15.84
N THR A 41 2.21 7.99 -15.05
CA THR A 41 2.72 6.62 -15.13
C THR A 41 1.59 5.59 -14.94
N LEU A 42 0.76 5.76 -13.91
CA LEU A 42 -0.37 4.85 -13.67
C LEU A 42 -1.40 4.92 -14.78
N ASP A 43 -1.73 6.13 -15.26
CA ASP A 43 -2.77 6.29 -16.27
C ASP A 43 -2.35 5.67 -17.61
N LYS A 44 -1.11 5.93 -18.06
CA LYS A 44 -0.54 5.32 -19.29
C LYS A 44 -0.51 3.80 -19.24
N GLN A 45 -0.29 3.22 -18.07
CA GLN A 45 -0.24 1.76 -17.89
C GLN A 45 -1.61 1.13 -17.59
N GLY A 46 -2.68 1.94 -17.46
CA GLY A 46 -3.99 1.45 -17.06
C GLY A 46 -4.01 0.90 -15.62
N CYS A 47 -3.08 1.34 -14.78
CA CYS A 47 -2.98 0.92 -13.40
C CYS A 47 -3.97 1.66 -12.50
N VAL A 48 -4.53 0.93 -11.55
CA VAL A 48 -5.49 1.41 -10.55
C VAL A 48 -4.79 1.71 -9.23
N TYR A 49 -3.75 0.94 -8.91
CA TYR A 49 -3.09 1.00 -7.61
C TYR A 49 -1.59 1.06 -7.78
N GLY A 50 -0.93 1.98 -7.08
CA GLY A 50 0.51 2.12 -7.00
C GLY A 50 0.99 1.95 -5.58
N TYR A 51 2.06 1.18 -5.38
CA TYR A 51 2.69 1.01 -4.07
C TYR A 51 4.21 1.14 -4.17
N ARG A 52 4.83 1.48 -3.04
CA ARG A 52 6.28 1.51 -2.92
C ARG A 52 6.87 0.27 -2.25
N SER A 53 6.30 -0.12 -1.12
CA SER A 53 6.89 -1.14 -0.25
C SER A 53 5.87 -2.17 0.20
N LEU A 54 6.37 -3.35 0.52
CA LEU A 54 5.64 -4.36 1.25
C LEU A 54 6.13 -4.41 2.69
N MET A 55 5.22 -4.51 3.64
CA MET A 55 5.53 -4.74 5.05
C MET A 55 5.09 -6.14 5.46
N ARG A 56 5.73 -6.67 6.50
CA ARG A 56 5.17 -7.77 7.28
C ARG A 56 4.26 -7.15 8.34
N GLU A 57 3.07 -7.68 8.51
CA GLU A 57 2.22 -7.28 9.65
C GLU A 57 2.77 -7.89 10.93
N ASP A 58 2.54 -7.21 12.05
CA ASP A 58 2.84 -7.73 13.37
C ASP A 58 1.91 -8.91 13.69
N PRO A 59 2.45 -10.15 13.82
CA PRO A 59 1.72 -11.31 14.30
C PRO A 59 0.79 -11.01 15.47
N LYS A 60 1.25 -10.27 16.47
CA LYS A 60 0.49 -10.04 17.71
C LYS A 60 -0.74 -9.17 17.51
N ARG A 61 -0.76 -8.34 16.45
CA ARG A 61 -1.86 -7.40 16.17
C ARG A 61 -2.93 -7.99 15.27
N THR A 62 -2.58 -9.03 14.54
CA THR A 62 -3.39 -9.48 13.40
C THR A 62 -3.54 -10.99 13.37
N GLU A 63 -2.77 -11.77 14.11
CA GLU A 63 -3.05 -13.18 14.30
C GLU A 63 -4.26 -13.41 15.20
N GLY A 64 -4.89 -14.57 15.04
CA GLY A 64 -6.05 -14.97 15.83
C GLY A 64 -7.38 -14.75 15.12
N GLN A 65 -8.42 -14.43 15.90
CA GLN A 65 -9.80 -14.46 15.43
C GLN A 65 -10.07 -13.44 14.32
N GLY A 66 -9.52 -12.22 14.43
CA GLY A 66 -9.72 -11.15 13.46
C GLY A 66 -9.28 -11.51 12.04
N LEU A 67 -8.08 -12.05 11.89
CA LEU A 67 -7.57 -12.47 10.57
C LEU A 67 -8.30 -13.69 10.03
N LYS A 68 -8.63 -14.66 10.90
CA LYS A 68 -9.48 -15.80 10.48
C LYS A 68 -10.81 -15.30 9.93
N GLU A 69 -11.41 -14.31 10.58
CA GLU A 69 -12.71 -13.77 10.20
C GLU A 69 -12.66 -12.98 8.89
N ILE A 70 -11.77 -11.98 8.75
CA ILE A 70 -11.69 -11.20 7.50
C ILE A 70 -11.34 -12.08 6.30
N MET A 71 -10.46 -13.07 6.50
CA MET A 71 -10.12 -14.05 5.46
C MET A 71 -11.31 -14.94 5.09
N THR A 72 -12.11 -15.35 6.08
CA THR A 72 -13.32 -16.13 5.85
C THR A 72 -14.38 -15.32 5.10
N LEU A 73 -14.62 -14.08 5.51
CA LEU A 73 -15.54 -13.16 4.84
C LEU A 73 -15.10 -12.91 3.39
N THR A 74 -13.81 -12.63 3.18
CA THR A 74 -13.24 -12.41 1.85
C THR A 74 -13.37 -13.63 0.94
N ARG A 75 -13.08 -14.84 1.44
CA ARG A 75 -13.25 -16.08 0.66
C ARG A 75 -14.71 -16.38 0.36
N LYS A 76 -15.62 -16.18 1.33
CA LYS A 76 -17.07 -16.34 1.12
C LYS A 76 -17.58 -15.35 0.07
N PHE A 77 -17.17 -14.08 0.15
CA PHE A 77 -17.53 -13.05 -0.82
C PHE A 77 -17.03 -13.40 -2.22
N ALA A 78 -15.75 -13.73 -2.36
CA ALA A 78 -15.15 -14.09 -3.64
C ALA A 78 -15.82 -15.32 -4.26
N ARG A 79 -16.09 -16.36 -3.46
CA ARG A 79 -16.80 -17.57 -3.93
C ARG A 79 -18.22 -17.26 -4.39
N LYS A 80 -18.98 -16.47 -3.62
CA LYS A 80 -20.34 -16.06 -3.98
C LYS A 80 -20.38 -15.29 -5.30
N ASN A 81 -19.40 -14.42 -5.51
CA ASN A 81 -19.33 -13.52 -6.66
C ASN A 81 -18.43 -14.02 -7.80
N ARG A 82 -17.97 -15.28 -7.74
CA ARG A 82 -17.07 -15.91 -8.74
C ARG A 82 -15.79 -15.12 -9.02
N LEU A 83 -15.25 -14.46 -8.00
CA LEU A 83 -14.01 -13.69 -8.07
C LEU A 83 -12.79 -14.59 -7.81
N SER A 84 -11.72 -14.35 -8.55
CA SER A 84 -10.46 -15.08 -8.40
C SER A 84 -9.66 -14.55 -7.21
N LEU A 85 -9.15 -15.47 -6.38
CA LEU A 85 -8.21 -15.16 -5.29
C LEU A 85 -6.78 -15.64 -5.61
N LYS A 86 -6.46 -15.90 -6.88
CA LYS A 86 -5.13 -16.44 -7.26
C LYS A 86 -3.97 -15.55 -6.80
N HIS A 87 -4.16 -14.24 -6.80
CA HIS A 87 -3.14 -13.26 -6.40
C HIS A 87 -2.98 -13.14 -4.90
N LEU A 88 -4.02 -13.49 -4.14
CA LEU A 88 -4.02 -13.47 -2.69
C LEU A 88 -2.91 -14.39 -2.12
N ARG A 89 -2.60 -15.51 -2.79
CA ARG A 89 -1.51 -16.42 -2.38
C ARG A 89 -0.15 -15.73 -2.24
N ARG A 90 0.10 -14.64 -2.97
CA ARG A 90 1.35 -13.85 -2.86
C ARG A 90 1.47 -13.10 -1.53
N PHE A 91 0.35 -12.90 -0.83
CA PHE A 91 0.26 -12.19 0.43
C PHE A 91 -0.13 -13.10 1.60
N THR A 92 -0.66 -14.30 1.35
CA THR A 92 -1.36 -15.09 2.37
C THR A 92 -0.69 -16.33 2.92
N ASP A 93 0.60 -16.28 3.17
CA ASP A 93 1.24 -17.17 4.14
C ASP A 93 0.85 -16.84 5.61
N TRP A 94 -0.38 -16.35 5.83
CA TRP A 94 -0.95 -15.96 7.13
C TRP A 94 -1.50 -17.12 7.98
N LEU A 95 -1.73 -18.31 7.39
CA LEU A 95 -2.47 -19.41 8.03
C LEU A 95 -1.60 -20.64 8.38
N GLY A 96 -0.28 -20.51 8.46
CA GLY A 96 0.54 -21.62 8.99
C GLY A 96 2.00 -21.69 8.60
N ARG A 97 2.54 -20.73 7.84
CA ARG A 97 3.99 -20.62 7.59
C ARG A 97 4.34 -19.13 7.56
N SER A 98 4.63 -18.58 8.73
CA SER A 98 5.20 -17.25 8.98
C SER A 98 5.59 -16.44 7.72
N ASN A 99 5.02 -15.23 7.59
CA ASN A 99 5.44 -14.08 6.74
C ASN A 99 4.48 -13.63 5.63
N GLY A 100 3.19 -13.45 5.93
CA GLY A 100 2.32 -12.67 5.03
C GLY A 100 2.85 -11.25 4.84
N LYS A 101 3.12 -10.87 3.58
CA LYS A 101 3.41 -9.48 3.21
C LYS A 101 2.08 -8.77 2.93
N GLN A 102 2.05 -7.46 3.09
CA GLN A 102 0.94 -6.59 2.70
C GLN A 102 1.49 -5.27 2.17
N TYR A 103 0.70 -4.52 1.41
CA TYR A 103 1.10 -3.19 0.98
C TYR A 103 1.30 -2.27 2.19
N TYR A 104 2.41 -1.54 2.21
CA TYR A 104 2.64 -0.54 3.25
C TYR A 104 1.92 0.75 2.87
N THR A 105 0.69 0.92 3.35
CA THR A 105 -0.27 1.93 2.89
C THR A 105 0.03 3.37 3.28
N ASN A 106 1.12 3.64 4.00
CA ASN A 106 1.62 5.01 4.13
C ASN A 106 2.11 5.58 2.78
N PHE A 107 2.43 4.70 1.83
CA PHE A 107 2.62 5.03 0.42
C PHE A 107 1.60 4.25 -0.39
N GLU A 108 0.57 4.94 -0.89
CA GLU A 108 -0.33 4.39 -1.89
C GLU A 108 -0.82 5.46 -2.86
N ILE A 109 -0.91 5.09 -4.14
CA ILE A 109 -1.58 5.89 -5.16
C ILE A 109 -2.79 5.10 -5.66
N ASN A 110 -3.95 5.73 -5.73
CA ASN A 110 -5.20 5.05 -6.08
C ASN A 110 -6.00 5.82 -7.13
N LYS A 111 -6.45 5.13 -8.18
CA LYS A 111 -7.45 5.63 -9.14
C LYS A 111 -8.84 5.58 -8.51
N LEU A 112 -9.38 6.73 -8.16
CA LEU A 112 -10.63 6.89 -7.42
C LEU A 112 -11.83 6.32 -8.19
N SER A 113 -11.90 6.58 -9.50
CA SER A 113 -13.02 6.16 -10.34
C SER A 113 -13.22 4.64 -10.37
N PHE A 114 -12.13 3.84 -10.32
CA PHE A 114 -12.24 2.39 -10.25
C PHE A 114 -13.00 1.96 -9.00
N TRP A 115 -12.58 2.43 -7.82
CA TRP A 115 -13.19 2.03 -6.54
C TRP A 115 -14.61 2.60 -6.40
N ARG A 116 -14.83 3.84 -6.82
CA ARG A 116 -16.12 4.52 -6.73
C ARG A 116 -17.17 3.93 -7.65
N ASN A 117 -16.79 3.39 -8.81
CA ASN A 117 -17.72 2.81 -9.78
C ASN A 117 -17.87 1.29 -9.62
N ASN A 118 -17.06 0.65 -8.77
CA ASN A 118 -17.12 -0.79 -8.56
C ASN A 118 -18.15 -1.17 -7.48
N THR A 119 -19.32 -1.65 -7.93
CA THR A 119 -20.41 -2.08 -7.05
C THR A 119 -20.02 -3.25 -6.14
N LEU A 120 -19.29 -4.25 -6.66
CA LEU A 120 -18.85 -5.39 -5.85
C LEU A 120 -17.86 -4.97 -4.77
N PHE A 121 -16.99 -3.98 -5.03
CA PHE A 121 -16.14 -3.42 -4.01
C PHE A 121 -16.95 -2.75 -2.90
N LYS A 122 -17.97 -1.96 -3.23
CA LYS A 122 -18.87 -1.35 -2.23
C LYS A 122 -19.60 -2.40 -1.39
N GLU A 123 -20.08 -3.47 -2.02
CA GLU A 123 -20.70 -4.60 -1.30
C GLU A 123 -19.71 -5.32 -0.38
N TYR A 124 -18.45 -5.49 -0.83
CA TYR A 124 -17.40 -6.06 0.00
C TYR A 124 -17.06 -5.19 1.20
N ILE A 125 -16.93 -3.87 1.01
CA ILE A 125 -16.73 -2.93 2.11
C ILE A 125 -17.92 -2.95 3.07
N SER A 126 -19.15 -2.98 2.55
CA SER A 126 -20.35 -3.12 3.38
C SER A 126 -20.31 -4.41 4.22
N LEU A 127 -19.92 -5.54 3.63
CA LEU A 127 -19.74 -6.80 4.37
C LEU A 127 -18.73 -6.67 5.51
N LEU A 128 -17.60 -5.98 5.29
CA LEU A 128 -16.58 -5.77 6.31
C LEU A 128 -17.05 -4.81 7.42
N GLU A 129 -17.78 -3.75 7.05
CA GLU A 129 -18.39 -2.81 7.99
C GLU A 129 -19.34 -3.52 8.95
N HIS A 130 -20.25 -4.37 8.44
CA HIS A 130 -21.22 -5.09 9.26
C HIS A 130 -20.61 -6.14 10.20
N ALA A 131 -19.36 -6.57 9.97
CA ALA A 131 -18.67 -7.48 10.87
C ALA A 131 -18.10 -6.75 12.11
N ASP A 132 -18.01 -5.42 12.06
CA ASP A 132 -17.34 -4.55 13.04
C ASP A 132 -15.87 -4.92 13.33
N GLY A 133 -15.22 -5.66 12.44
CA GLY A 133 -13.86 -6.15 12.68
C GLY A 133 -12.82 -5.04 12.76
N PHE A 134 -13.10 -3.87 12.18
CA PHE A 134 -12.30 -2.65 12.38
C PHE A 134 -12.23 -2.21 13.85
N TYR A 135 -13.29 -2.45 14.62
CA TYR A 135 -13.41 -2.07 16.02
C TYR A 135 -13.07 -3.23 16.96
N LYS A 136 -13.55 -4.45 16.65
CA LYS A 136 -13.32 -5.65 17.47
C LYS A 136 -11.90 -6.17 17.39
N TYR A 137 -11.28 -6.08 16.21
CA TYR A 137 -10.04 -6.81 15.89
C TYR A 137 -8.94 -5.95 15.27
N ARG A 138 -9.11 -4.62 15.23
CA ARG A 138 -8.11 -3.70 14.64
C ARG A 138 -7.73 -4.08 13.20
N TRP A 139 -8.69 -4.40 12.35
CA TRP A 139 -8.41 -4.59 10.93
C TRP A 139 -7.73 -3.35 10.35
N GLY A 140 -6.46 -3.49 9.99
CA GLY A 140 -5.64 -2.43 9.41
C GLY A 140 -6.04 -2.11 7.98
N ASP A 141 -5.79 -0.87 7.57
CA ASP A 141 -5.96 -0.42 6.19
C ASP A 141 -4.99 -1.13 5.24
N ALA A 142 -3.75 -1.42 5.66
CA ALA A 142 -2.79 -2.21 4.89
C ALA A 142 -3.32 -3.61 4.52
N LEU A 143 -3.85 -4.34 5.51
CA LEU A 143 -4.47 -5.65 5.29
C LEU A 143 -5.71 -5.50 4.39
N THR A 144 -6.60 -4.57 4.71
CA THR A 144 -7.86 -4.39 3.99
C THR A 144 -7.63 -4.01 2.53
N ARG A 145 -6.69 -3.10 2.26
CA ARG A 145 -6.28 -2.70 0.90
C ARG A 145 -5.66 -3.87 0.16
N THR A 146 -4.78 -4.64 0.80
CA THR A 146 -4.15 -5.82 0.20
C THR A 146 -5.20 -6.86 -0.23
N LEU A 147 -6.21 -7.10 0.62
CA LEU A 147 -7.33 -7.98 0.27
C LEU A 147 -8.18 -7.41 -0.87
N ALA A 148 -8.55 -6.12 -0.81
CA ALA A 148 -9.30 -5.47 -1.87
C ALA A 148 -8.58 -5.54 -3.23
N CYS A 149 -7.29 -5.18 -3.28
CA CYS A 149 -6.48 -5.28 -4.49
C CYS A 149 -6.41 -6.74 -4.98
N SER A 150 -6.23 -7.71 -4.08
CA SER A 150 -6.16 -9.13 -4.45
C SER A 150 -7.46 -9.71 -5.01
N VAL A 151 -8.60 -9.12 -4.64
CA VAL A 151 -9.95 -9.56 -5.06
C VAL A 151 -10.38 -8.87 -6.35
N PHE A 152 -10.10 -7.58 -6.49
CA PHE A 152 -10.71 -6.73 -7.52
C PHE A 152 -9.76 -6.33 -8.64
N LEU A 153 -8.44 -6.39 -8.44
CA LEU A 153 -7.46 -5.99 -9.44
C LEU A 153 -6.78 -7.20 -10.07
N LYS A 154 -6.48 -7.06 -11.36
CA LYS A 154 -5.51 -7.93 -12.04
C LYS A 154 -4.09 -7.44 -11.74
N PRO A 155 -3.06 -8.31 -11.82
CA PRO A 155 -1.67 -7.92 -11.56
C PRO A 155 -1.20 -6.73 -12.39
N GLU A 156 -1.66 -6.64 -13.63
CA GLU A 156 -1.27 -5.58 -14.57
C GLU A 156 -1.89 -4.22 -14.19
N GLN A 157 -2.91 -4.22 -13.32
CA GLN A 157 -3.53 -2.99 -12.79
C GLN A 157 -2.82 -2.47 -11.53
N ILE A 158 -1.72 -3.10 -11.13
CA ILE A 158 -0.95 -2.75 -9.93
C ILE A 158 0.47 -2.39 -10.35
N HIS A 159 0.88 -1.16 -10.07
CA HIS A 159 2.22 -0.67 -10.33
C HIS A 159 3.08 -0.70 -9.06
N HIS A 160 4.32 -1.16 -9.21
CA HIS A 160 5.33 -1.10 -8.15
C HIS A 160 6.36 -0.02 -8.48
N PHE A 161 6.32 1.09 -7.73
CA PHE A 161 7.26 2.20 -7.89
C PHE A 161 8.64 1.87 -7.30
N THR A 162 9.42 1.01 -7.95
CA THR A 162 10.79 0.69 -7.46
C THR A 162 11.75 1.86 -7.56
N THR A 163 11.47 2.85 -8.40
CA THR A 163 12.34 3.99 -8.68
C THR A 163 12.18 5.16 -7.70
N ILE A 164 11.12 5.18 -6.89
CA ILE A 164 10.87 6.27 -5.93
C ILE A 164 11.58 5.98 -4.62
N SER A 165 12.55 6.81 -4.23
CA SER A 165 13.15 6.70 -2.90
C SER A 165 12.26 7.33 -1.83
N TYR A 166 11.86 6.55 -0.83
CA TYR A 166 10.84 6.91 0.14
C TYR A 166 11.20 6.46 1.55
N ARG A 167 10.92 7.30 2.55
CA ARG A 167 11.09 7.01 3.97
C ARG A 167 9.80 7.27 4.73
N HIS A 168 9.48 6.42 5.69
CA HIS A 168 8.42 6.62 6.66
C HIS A 168 8.98 6.25 8.04
N ASN A 169 9.11 7.23 8.94
CA ASN A 169 9.77 7.03 10.23
C ASN A 169 11.21 6.49 10.05
N TYR A 170 11.62 5.48 10.82
CA TYR A 170 12.89 4.75 10.69
C TYR A 170 12.96 3.77 9.50
N HIS A 171 11.90 3.65 8.71
CA HIS A 171 11.83 2.73 7.58
C HIS A 171 12.14 3.47 6.28
N ALA A 172 13.07 2.98 5.46
CA ALA A 172 13.28 3.52 4.12
C ALA A 172 13.33 2.46 3.04
N ALA A 173 12.79 2.80 1.88
CA ALA A 173 12.88 2.06 0.64
C ALA A 173 13.68 2.91 -0.36
N VAL A 174 14.89 2.45 -0.67
CA VAL A 174 15.79 3.08 -1.64
C VAL A 174 15.43 2.64 -3.06
N THR A 175 15.73 3.47 -4.05
CA THR A 175 15.58 3.16 -5.48
C THR A 175 16.13 1.76 -5.79
N ASP A 176 15.41 1.04 -6.66
CA ASP A 176 15.68 -0.34 -7.09
C ASP A 176 15.55 -1.44 -6.00
N SER A 177 15.08 -1.09 -4.79
CA SER A 177 14.67 -2.06 -3.77
C SER A 177 13.16 -2.26 -3.74
N VAL A 178 12.70 -3.47 -3.41
CA VAL A 178 11.29 -3.80 -3.14
C VAL A 178 10.96 -3.87 -1.65
N ASP A 179 11.99 -3.99 -0.81
CA ASP A 179 11.89 -4.24 0.62
C ASP A 179 12.23 -2.98 1.42
N ILE A 180 11.69 -2.93 2.63
CA ILE A 180 11.93 -1.88 3.62
C ILE A 180 13.23 -2.19 4.37
N ASN A 181 14.14 -1.22 4.40
CA ASN A 181 15.30 -1.24 5.28
C ASN A 181 14.98 -0.46 6.58
N TYR A 182 15.45 -0.98 7.71
CA TYR A 182 15.33 -0.35 9.02
C TYR A 182 16.61 0.45 9.29
N PHE A 183 16.49 1.75 9.54
CA PHE A 183 17.59 2.60 9.96
C PHE A 183 17.48 2.85 11.46
N ILE A 184 18.53 2.51 12.22
CA ILE A 184 18.56 2.80 13.65
C ILE A 184 19.00 4.26 13.83
N PRO A 185 18.24 5.10 14.58
CA PRO A 185 18.41 6.55 14.62
C PRO A 185 19.79 7.12 15.00
N ASP A 186 20.70 6.32 15.57
CA ASP A 186 22.07 6.78 15.87
C ASP A 186 22.92 7.06 14.61
N GLU A 187 22.45 6.64 13.42
CA GLU A 187 23.11 6.86 12.13
C GLU A 187 22.54 8.03 11.32
N ILE A 188 21.51 8.73 11.83
CA ILE A 188 20.87 9.83 11.09
C ILE A 188 21.84 11.00 10.86
N ASP A 189 22.89 11.14 11.68
CA ASP A 189 23.92 12.18 11.51
C ASP A 189 25.09 11.77 10.59
N ARG A 190 25.07 10.56 10.00
CA ARG A 190 26.02 10.13 8.96
C ARG A 190 25.38 9.94 7.59
N SER A 191 24.05 10.04 7.48
CA SER A 191 23.36 9.90 6.18
C SER A 191 23.48 11.13 5.28
N ALA A 192 23.89 12.29 5.82
CA ALA A 192 24.27 13.45 5.01
C ALA A 192 25.50 13.15 4.12
N SER A 193 26.40 12.24 4.52
CA SER A 193 27.52 11.82 3.68
C SER A 193 27.13 10.73 2.66
N LEU A 194 26.10 9.92 2.92
CA LEU A 194 25.64 8.91 1.96
C LEU A 194 24.87 9.51 0.78
N VAL A 195 24.16 10.63 1.01
CA VAL A 195 23.54 11.43 -0.07
C VAL A 195 24.62 12.10 -0.93
N GLN A 196 25.79 12.43 -0.36
CA GLN A 196 26.94 12.92 -1.11
C GLN A 196 27.70 11.81 -1.87
N GLU A 197 27.83 10.60 -1.33
CA GLU A 197 28.54 9.50 -1.98
C GLU A 197 27.80 8.94 -3.21
N LEU A 198 26.46 9.00 -3.24
CA LEU A 198 25.67 8.61 -4.42
C LEU A 198 25.56 9.73 -5.48
N GLY A 199 25.97 10.97 -5.14
CA GLY A 199 26.00 12.13 -6.05
C GLY A 199 27.35 12.38 -6.73
N ALA A 200 28.38 11.56 -6.47
CA ALA A 200 29.75 11.78 -6.92
C ALA A 200 30.07 11.27 -8.35
N LEU A 201 29.07 11.19 -9.23
CA LEU A 201 29.30 11.11 -10.68
C LEU A 201 29.33 12.53 -11.28
N HIS A 202 30.53 13.10 -11.16
CA HIS A 202 31.13 14.21 -11.92
C HIS A 202 30.25 14.92 -12.98
N ILE A 203 29.95 16.21 -12.74
CA ILE A 203 29.81 17.22 -13.80
C ILE A 203 30.85 18.31 -13.49
N PRO A 204 31.87 18.51 -14.35
CA PRO A 204 32.88 19.54 -14.14
C PRO A 204 32.39 20.91 -14.64
N GLY A 205 32.78 21.95 -13.90
CA GLY A 205 32.78 23.35 -14.33
C GLY A 205 31.60 24.20 -13.85
N ASP A 206 31.85 25.12 -12.91
CA ASP A 206 32.03 26.54 -13.27
C ASP A 206 32.30 27.42 -12.03
N ALA A 207 33.26 28.34 -12.23
CA ALA A 207 33.71 29.48 -11.41
C ALA A 207 34.60 29.20 -10.18
#